data_AF-A0A7X7VHC4-F1
#
_entry.id   AF-A0A7X7VHC4-F1
#
_cell.length_a   1.000
_cell.length_b   1.000
_cell.length_c   1.000
_cell.angle_alpha   90.00
_cell.angle_beta   90.00
_cell.angle_gamma   90.00
#
_symmetry.space_group_name_H-M   'P 1'
#
loop_
_entity.id
_entity.type
_entity.pdbx_description
1 polymer ?
#
loop_
_entity_poly.entity_id
_entity_poly.type
_entity_poly.pdbx_seq_one_letter_code
_entity_poly.pdbx_strand_id
1 'polypeptide(L)'
;MSADLFIHLFEGITERDIAIMEKNTFGSKYFNPGKLGDEWDRAIEKIGKTEQIKVGEVSWLKALITDSSEFIPDPVAEIVKIIGEDLPTVDENLICKIKSALILKNKTNYSVANARDIIDWLMARKGKRVFVVTW
;
A
#
# COMPACT_ATOMS: atom_id res chain seq x y z
N MET A 1 -9.57 -0.97 -15.23
CA MET A 1 -8.17 -1.15 -14.86
C MET A 1 -8.15 -1.26 -13.36
N SER A 2 -7.71 -2.41 -12.84
CA SER A 2 -7.41 -2.63 -11.43
C SER A 2 -5.91 -2.44 -11.22
N ALA A 3 -5.53 -2.04 -10.03
CA ALA A 3 -4.15 -1.94 -9.56
C ALA A 3 -3.96 -2.92 -8.40
N ASP A 4 -2.76 -3.49 -8.28
CA ASP A 4 -2.40 -4.36 -7.17
C ASP A 4 -1.80 -3.54 -6.03
N LEU A 5 -2.31 -3.74 -4.82
CA LEU A 5 -1.78 -3.10 -3.61
C LEU A 5 -0.83 -4.02 -2.87
N PHE A 6 0.34 -3.49 -2.49
CA PHE A 6 1.37 -4.21 -1.77
C PHE A 6 1.77 -3.47 -0.50
N ILE A 7 2.16 -4.23 0.52
CA ILE A 7 2.97 -3.74 1.64
C ILE A 7 4.41 -4.02 1.30
N HIS A 8 5.26 -2.99 1.36
CA HIS A 8 6.68 -3.04 1.06
C HIS A 8 7.53 -2.82 2.32
N LEU A 9 8.69 -3.48 2.40
CA LEU A 9 9.72 -3.12 3.37
C LEU A 9 10.43 -1.83 2.97
N PHE A 10 10.59 -0.93 3.94
CA PHE A 10 11.41 0.27 3.79
C PHE A 10 12.90 -0.06 4.00
N GLU A 11 13.47 -0.82 3.06
CA GLU A 11 14.88 -1.21 3.04
C GLU A 11 15.50 -0.96 1.66
N GLY A 12 16.72 -0.41 1.62
CA GLY A 12 17.40 -0.10 0.35
C GLY A 12 16.80 1.06 -0.45
N ILE A 13 15.84 1.78 0.13
CA ILE A 13 15.19 2.97 -0.44
C ILE A 13 15.15 4.13 0.54
N THR A 14 14.76 5.30 0.05
CA THR A 14 14.62 6.54 0.84
C THR A 14 13.21 7.08 0.77
N GLU A 15 12.85 7.98 1.69
CA GLU A 15 11.55 8.68 1.64
C GLU A 15 11.40 9.50 0.35
N ARG A 16 12.51 9.93 -0.27
CA ARG A 16 12.49 10.58 -1.59
C ARG A 16 12.02 9.63 -2.69
N ASP A 17 12.41 8.36 -2.65
CA ASP A 17 11.96 7.38 -3.64
C ASP A 17 10.43 7.18 -3.52
N ILE A 18 9.90 7.15 -2.30
CA ILE A 18 8.44 7.09 -2.03
C ILE A 18 7.74 8.39 -2.46
N ALA A 19 8.29 9.55 -2.09
CA ALA A 19 7.72 10.84 -2.47
C ALA A 19 7.65 11.03 -4.00
N ILE A 20 8.60 10.46 -4.74
CA ILE A 20 8.57 10.44 -6.20
C ILE A 20 7.38 9.62 -6.70
N MET A 21 7.13 8.43 -6.13
CA MET A 21 5.98 7.58 -6.48
C MET A 21 4.64 8.24 -6.17
N GLU A 22 4.53 8.85 -4.99
CA GLU A 22 3.28 9.43 -4.50
C GLU A 22 3.02 10.84 -5.06
N LYS A 23 3.95 11.40 -5.85
CA LYS A 23 3.86 12.76 -6.36
C LYS A 23 2.62 13.02 -7.23
N ASN A 24 2.12 11.98 -7.88
CA ASN A 24 0.91 12.01 -8.71
C ASN A 24 -0.29 11.35 -8.03
N THR A 25 -0.18 10.91 -6.78
CA THR A 25 -1.26 10.28 -6.03
C THR A 25 -2.12 11.35 -5.37
N PHE A 26 -3.36 11.50 -5.82
CA PHE A 26 -4.33 12.41 -5.21
C PHE A 26 -4.51 12.08 -3.71
N GLY A 27 -4.37 13.10 -2.86
CA GLY A 27 -4.49 12.95 -1.40
C GLY A 27 -3.19 12.63 -0.67
N SER A 28 -2.08 12.38 -1.38
CA SER A 28 -0.77 12.21 -0.76
C SER A 28 -0.23 13.53 -0.18
N LYS A 29 0.53 13.47 0.93
CA LYS A 29 1.30 14.64 1.41
C LYS A 29 2.43 15.06 0.46
N TYR A 30 2.80 14.18 -0.48
CA TYR A 30 3.82 14.43 -1.50
C TYR A 30 3.23 14.90 -2.84
N PHE A 31 1.91 15.06 -2.93
CA PHE A 31 1.23 15.43 -4.17
C PHE A 31 1.77 16.76 -4.74
N ASN A 32 2.45 16.65 -5.88
CA ASN A 32 3.00 17.79 -6.62
C ASN A 32 3.11 17.41 -8.11
N PRO A 33 1.98 17.39 -8.83
CA PRO A 33 1.92 16.84 -10.17
C PRO A 33 2.88 17.58 -11.12
N GLY A 34 3.75 16.83 -11.78
CA GLY A 34 4.76 17.39 -12.67
C GLY A 34 5.47 16.30 -13.48
N LYS A 35 6.31 16.71 -14.43
CA LYS A 35 7.14 15.77 -15.19
C LYS A 35 8.20 15.18 -14.24
N LEU A 36 8.15 13.86 -14.07
CA LEU A 36 9.08 13.13 -13.21
C LEU A 36 10.29 12.56 -13.98
N GLY A 37 10.12 12.29 -15.28
CA GLY A 37 11.18 11.80 -16.16
C GLY A 37 11.92 10.60 -15.57
N ASP A 38 13.24 10.57 -15.76
CA ASP A 38 14.13 9.49 -15.33
C ASP A 38 14.10 9.22 -13.81
N GLU A 39 13.70 10.19 -12.98
CA GLU A 39 13.60 9.99 -11.52
C GLU A 39 12.47 9.03 -11.15
N TRP A 40 11.37 9.02 -11.92
CA TRP A 40 10.26 8.09 -11.72
C TRP A 40 10.67 6.67 -12.01
N ASP A 41 11.29 6.43 -13.16
CA ASP A 41 11.70 5.09 -13.57
C ASP A 41 12.71 4.48 -12.58
N ARG A 42 13.63 5.29 -12.06
CA ARG A 42 14.57 4.88 -11.01
C ARG A 42 13.87 4.56 -9.69
N ALA A 43 12.90 5.37 -9.27
CA ALA A 43 12.15 5.13 -8.03
C ALA A 43 11.30 3.85 -8.15
N ILE A 44 10.61 3.66 -9.28
CA ILE A 44 9.88 2.43 -9.60
C ILE A 44 10.80 1.21 -9.53
N GLU A 45 11.95 1.27 -10.18
CA GLU A 45 12.87 0.12 -10.22
C GLU A 45 13.38 -0.24 -8.82
N LYS A 46 13.71 0.75 -7.99
CA LYS A 46 14.14 0.52 -6.62
C LYS A 46 13.03 -0.05 -5.75
N ILE A 47 11.85 0.57 -5.78
CA ILE A 47 10.70 0.16 -4.95
C ILE A 47 10.22 -1.22 -5.39
N GLY A 48 10.17 -1.51 -6.68
CA GLY A 48 9.81 -2.84 -7.21
C GLY A 48 10.77 -3.97 -6.81
N LYS A 49 11.99 -3.65 -6.35
CA LYS A 49 12.95 -4.62 -5.81
C LYS A 49 12.85 -4.82 -4.31
N THR A 50 12.09 -3.98 -3.60
CA THR A 50 11.90 -4.16 -2.16
C THR A 50 11.09 -5.42 -1.90
N GLU A 51 11.37 -6.07 -0.78
CA GLU A 51 10.55 -7.20 -0.36
C GLU A 51 9.13 -6.72 -0.08
N GLN A 52 8.14 -7.44 -0.62
CA GLN A 52 6.76 -7.01 -0.64
C GLN A 52 5.78 -8.17 -0.52
N ILE A 53 4.58 -7.90 -0.03
CA ILE A 53 3.46 -8.84 0.01
C ILE A 53 2.21 -8.18 -0.59
N LYS A 54 1.54 -8.88 -1.51
CA LYS A 54 0.28 -8.41 -2.09
C LYS A 54 -0.81 -8.43 -1.03
N VAL A 55 -1.60 -7.37 -0.97
CA VAL A 55 -2.75 -7.22 -0.06
C VAL A 55 -4.06 -7.47 -0.81
N GLY A 56 -4.16 -7.01 -2.06
CA GLY A 56 -5.38 -7.15 -2.85
C GLY A 56 -5.35 -6.28 -4.09
N GLU A 57 -6.48 -6.24 -4.78
CA GLU A 57 -6.70 -5.39 -5.93
C GLU A 57 -7.59 -4.20 -5.56
N VAL A 58 -7.35 -3.07 -6.21
CA VAL A 58 -8.14 -1.85 -6.03
C VAL A 58 -8.34 -1.14 -7.37
N SER A 59 -9.27 -0.20 -7.43
CA SER A 59 -9.39 0.72 -8.55
C SER A 59 -9.59 2.15 -8.06
N TRP A 60 -8.50 2.83 -7.70
CA TRP A 60 -8.51 4.21 -7.20
C TRP A 60 -9.19 5.19 -8.13
N LEU A 61 -8.91 5.13 -9.44
CA LEU A 61 -9.51 6.05 -10.41
C LEU A 61 -11.03 5.93 -10.47
N LYS A 62 -11.56 4.70 -10.44
CA LYS A 62 -13.02 4.51 -10.37
C LYS A 62 -13.58 4.97 -9.04
N ALA A 63 -12.91 4.65 -7.94
CA ALA A 63 -13.29 5.10 -6.60
C ALA A 63 -13.32 6.64 -6.45
N LEU A 64 -12.50 7.36 -7.24
CA LEU A 64 -12.51 8.82 -7.27
C LEU A 64 -13.67 9.42 -8.09
N ILE A 65 -14.20 8.68 -9.06
CA ILE A 65 -15.24 9.16 -9.99
C ILE A 65 -16.65 8.64 -9.59
N THR A 66 -16.71 7.65 -8.70
CA THR A 66 -17.93 6.93 -8.30
C THR A 66 -17.90 6.60 -6.80
N ASP A 67 -18.82 5.78 -6.29
CA ASP A 67 -18.78 5.33 -4.90
C ASP A 67 -17.58 4.40 -4.65
N SER A 68 -16.63 4.88 -3.85
CA SER A 68 -15.41 4.16 -3.48
C SER A 68 -15.65 2.74 -2.93
N SER A 69 -16.79 2.49 -2.29
CA SER A 69 -17.12 1.22 -1.64
C SER A 69 -17.37 0.07 -2.61
N GLU A 70 -17.54 0.36 -3.91
CA GLU A 70 -17.67 -0.66 -4.97
C GLU A 70 -16.33 -1.07 -5.57
N PHE A 71 -15.28 -0.27 -5.38
CA PHE A 71 -14.02 -0.36 -6.13
C PHE A 71 -12.76 -0.55 -5.29
N ILE A 72 -12.89 -0.45 -3.97
CA ILE A 72 -11.81 -0.72 -3.01
C ILE A 72 -12.37 -1.64 -1.93
N PRO A 73 -11.85 -2.86 -1.76
CA PRO A 73 -12.26 -3.74 -0.66
C PRO A 73 -12.05 -3.05 0.71
N ASP A 74 -13.05 -3.12 1.60
CA ASP A 74 -12.96 -2.61 2.98
C ASP A 74 -11.67 -3.05 3.71
N PRO A 75 -11.20 -4.32 3.61
CA PRO A 75 -9.92 -4.72 4.19
C PRO A 75 -8.71 -3.94 3.67
N VAL A 76 -8.67 -3.71 2.35
CA VAL A 76 -7.55 -3.04 1.69
C VAL A 76 -7.53 -1.56 2.05
N ALA A 77 -8.69 -0.91 2.05
CA ALA A 77 -8.84 0.49 2.45
C ALA A 77 -8.37 0.73 3.90
N GLU A 78 -8.75 -0.15 4.84
CA GLU A 78 -8.35 0.01 6.23
C GLU A 78 -6.84 -0.27 6.43
N ILE A 79 -6.24 -1.20 5.66
CA ILE A 79 -4.77 -1.40 5.68
C ILE A 79 -4.03 -0.15 5.21
N VAL A 80 -4.47 0.48 4.12
CA VAL A 80 -3.88 1.73 3.62
C VAL A 80 -3.95 2.82 4.69
N LYS A 81 -5.08 2.94 5.40
CA LYS A 81 -5.24 3.90 6.48
C LYS A 81 -4.39 3.58 7.71
N ILE A 82 -4.20 2.31 8.05
CA ILE A 82 -3.38 1.88 9.18
C ILE A 82 -1.90 2.17 8.94
N ILE A 83 -1.40 1.88 7.72
CA ILE A 83 0.00 2.07 7.38
C ILE A 83 0.28 3.54 7.04
N GLY A 84 -0.59 4.14 6.22
CA GLY A 84 -0.49 5.52 5.80
C GLY A 84 0.86 5.85 5.15
N GLU A 85 1.27 7.12 5.30
CA GLU A 85 2.52 7.64 4.77
C GLU A 85 3.59 7.85 5.86
N ASP A 86 3.36 7.34 7.08
CA ASP A 86 4.20 7.58 8.26
C ASP A 86 5.28 6.50 8.46
N LEU A 87 5.36 5.55 7.54
CA LEU A 87 6.36 4.49 7.52
C LEU A 87 6.48 3.75 8.87
N PRO A 88 5.36 3.21 9.39
CA PRO A 88 5.32 2.63 10.73
C PRO A 88 6.27 1.43 10.83
N THR A 89 6.76 1.21 12.05
CA THR A 89 7.49 0.00 12.40
C THR A 89 6.51 -1.15 12.61
N VAL A 90 6.85 -2.33 12.09
CA VAL A 90 6.11 -3.57 12.31
C VAL A 90 6.27 -4.00 13.75
N ASP A 91 5.29 -3.65 14.57
CA ASP A 91 5.16 -4.07 15.96
C ASP A 91 3.87 -4.87 16.18
N GLU A 92 3.64 -5.32 17.41
CA GLU A 92 2.43 -6.09 17.74
C GLU A 92 1.15 -5.28 17.57
N ASN A 93 1.21 -3.96 17.77
CA ASN A 93 0.07 -3.07 17.63
C ASN A 93 -0.33 -2.93 16.16
N LEU A 94 0.63 -2.69 15.27
CA LEU A 94 0.42 -2.65 13.82
C LEU A 94 -0.15 -3.97 13.32
N ILE A 95 0.44 -5.10 13.73
CA ILE A 95 -0.03 -6.43 13.34
C ILE A 95 -1.46 -6.68 13.83
N CYS A 96 -1.80 -6.30 15.06
CA CYS A 96 -3.17 -6.41 15.58
C CYS A 96 -4.18 -5.56 14.79
N LYS A 97 -3.79 -4.33 14.41
CA LYS A 97 -4.63 -3.46 13.56
C LYS A 97 -4.85 -4.06 12.18
N ILE A 98 -3.79 -4.52 11.52
CA ILE A 98 -3.89 -5.16 10.18
C ILE A 98 -4.73 -6.44 10.25
N LYS A 99 -4.55 -7.26 11.30
CA LYS A 99 -5.40 -8.44 11.54
C LYS A 99 -6.88 -8.07 11.67
N SER A 100 -7.18 -6.95 12.32
CA SER A 100 -8.55 -6.44 12.46
C SER A 100 -9.11 -5.85 11.16
N ALA A 101 -8.26 -5.30 10.29
CA ALA A 101 -8.68 -4.89 8.95
C ALA A 101 -9.02 -6.08 8.05
N LEU A 102 -8.22 -7.16 8.13
CA LEU A 102 -8.40 -8.36 7.29
C LEU A 102 -9.66 -9.18 7.59
N ILE A 103 -10.33 -8.94 8.72
CA ILE A 103 -11.63 -9.57 9.04
C ILE A 103 -12.82 -8.79 8.46
N LEU A 104 -12.62 -7.58 7.92
CA LEU A 104 -13.68 -6.80 7.31
C LEU A 104 -14.25 -7.54 6.09
N LYS A 105 -15.56 -7.37 5.86
CA LYS A 105 -16.23 -8.02 4.73
C LYS A 105 -15.81 -7.37 3.42
N ASN A 106 -15.24 -8.13 2.49
CA ASN A 106 -15.09 -7.66 1.12
C ASN A 106 -16.48 -7.62 0.44
N LYS A 107 -16.94 -6.43 0.09
CA LYS A 107 -18.21 -6.20 -0.63
C LYS A 107 -18.03 -5.98 -2.13
N THR A 108 -16.79 -5.98 -2.60
CA THR A 108 -16.42 -5.70 -3.97
C THR A 108 -16.11 -6.99 -4.74
N ASN A 109 -15.96 -6.88 -6.06
CA ASN A 109 -15.46 -7.97 -6.90
C ASN A 109 -13.93 -8.02 -7.01
N TYR A 110 -13.21 -7.13 -6.31
CA TYR A 110 -11.76 -7.10 -6.31
C TYR A 110 -11.20 -8.12 -5.33
N SER A 111 -10.06 -8.72 -5.66
CA SER A 111 -9.46 -9.74 -4.79
C SER A 111 -8.84 -9.13 -3.52
N VAL A 112 -8.86 -9.91 -2.44
CA VAL A 112 -8.10 -9.67 -1.21
C VAL A 112 -7.22 -10.89 -1.00
N ALA A 113 -5.93 -10.67 -0.76
CA ALA A 113 -4.97 -11.73 -0.55
C ALA A 113 -5.25 -12.48 0.77
N ASN A 114 -4.63 -13.65 0.93
CA ASN A 114 -4.84 -14.49 2.10
C ASN A 114 -4.36 -13.78 3.37
N ALA A 115 -5.25 -13.63 4.34
CA ALA A 115 -4.95 -12.94 5.59
C ALA A 115 -3.80 -13.59 6.37
N ARG A 116 -3.69 -14.93 6.33
CA ARG A 116 -2.61 -15.65 7.02
C ARG A 116 -1.26 -15.30 6.42
N ASP A 117 -1.15 -15.26 5.10
CA ASP A 117 0.11 -14.97 4.43
C ASP A 117 0.60 -13.55 4.75
N ILE A 118 -0.30 -12.57 4.78
CA ILE A 118 0.02 -11.18 5.17
C ILE A 118 0.51 -11.13 6.62
N ILE A 119 -0.18 -11.80 7.54
CA ILE A 119 0.17 -11.77 8.96
C ILE A 119 1.47 -12.53 9.23
N ASP A 120 1.67 -13.70 8.63
CA ASP A 120 2.90 -14.48 8.76
C ASP A 120 4.10 -13.71 8.19
N TRP A 121 3.90 -13.00 7.06
CA TRP A 121 4.91 -12.10 6.49
C TRP A 121 5.24 -10.97 7.47
N LEU A 122 4.26 -10.24 8.01
CA LEU A 122 4.52 -9.15 8.97
C LEU A 122 5.20 -9.65 10.25
N MET A 123 4.74 -10.77 10.81
CA MET A 123 5.35 -11.37 12.01
C MET A 123 6.83 -11.69 11.80
N ALA A 124 7.20 -12.14 10.61
CA ALA A 124 8.58 -12.46 10.26
C ALA A 124 9.45 -11.22 9.97
N ARG A 125 8.88 -10.00 10.00
CA ARG A 125 9.59 -8.72 9.80
C ARG A 125 9.35 -7.71 10.93
N LYS A 126 9.04 -8.19 12.15
CA LYS A 126 8.94 -7.33 13.34
C LYS A 126 10.20 -6.46 13.51
N GLY A 127 10.01 -5.19 13.83
CA GLY A 127 11.07 -4.18 13.97
C GLY A 127 11.48 -3.49 12.67
N LYS A 128 10.98 -3.92 11.51
CA LYS A 128 11.22 -3.24 10.21
C LYS A 128 10.16 -2.18 9.95
N ARG A 129 10.49 -1.16 9.14
CA ARG A 129 9.53 -0.14 8.69
C ARG A 129 8.86 -0.58 7.39
N VAL A 130 7.59 -0.25 7.23
CA VAL A 130 6.79 -0.64 6.04
C VAL A 130 6.03 0.54 5.45
N PHE A 131 5.65 0.42 4.19
CA PHE A 131 4.80 1.37 3.48
C PHE A 131 3.89 0.62 2.49
N VAL A 132 2.90 1.31 1.92
CA VAL A 132 2.01 0.75 0.89
C VAL A 132 2.27 1.42 -0.44
N VAL A 133 2.18 0.64 -1.52
CA VAL A 133 2.21 1.14 -2.90
C VAL A 133 1.19 0.36 -3.72
N THR A 134 0.60 1.05 -4.69
CA THR A 134 -0.21 0.42 -5.74
C THR A 134 0.45 0.49 -7.10
N TRP A 135 0.41 -0.63 -7.83
CA TRP A 135 0.95 -0.81 -9.17
C TRP A 135 -0.15 -1.03 -10.21
#